data_AF-A0A9D7EQB3-F1
#
_entry.id   AF-A0A9D7EQB3-F1
#
_cell.length_a   1.000
_cell.length_b   1.000
_cell.length_c   1.000
_cell.angle_alpha   90.00
_cell.angle_beta   90.00
_cell.angle_gamma   90.00
#
_symmetry.space_group_name_H-M   'P 1'
#
loop_
_entity.id
_entity.type
_entity.pdbx_description
1 polymer ?
#
loop_
_entity_poly.entity_id
_entity_poly.type
_entity_poly.pdbx_seq_one_letter_code
_entity_poly.pdbx_strand_id
1 'polypeptide(L)'
;MVTPSFHSYFRIGDLDIPGNRITIEANINRTQPYLPGGGNNTEGDVVSKHTDPTNVNYLLRPNHAYITTTNGFFGTPDICDIEVNKNYHIAMVYDGATLKFYRNGFL
;
A
#
# COMPACT_ATOMS: atom_id res chain seq x y z
N MET A 1 -15.04 -20.83 0.83
CA MET A 1 -13.73 -20.17 0.74
C MET A 1 -13.24 -19.95 2.16
N VAL A 2 -12.08 -20.48 2.54
CA VAL A 2 -11.50 -20.33 3.88
C VAL A 2 -10.31 -19.37 3.80
N THR A 3 -10.18 -18.46 4.76
CA THR A 3 -9.02 -17.60 4.87
C THR A 3 -7.86 -18.36 5.53
N PRO A 4 -6.60 -18.14 5.11
CA PRO A 4 -5.45 -18.81 5.71
C PRO A 4 -5.26 -18.46 7.19
N SER A 5 -4.79 -19.42 8.00
CA SER A 5 -4.53 -19.22 9.44
C SER A 5 -3.11 -18.70 9.74
N PHE A 6 -2.36 -18.33 8.70
CA PHE A 6 -1.00 -17.80 8.76
C PHE A 6 -0.83 -16.70 7.70
N HIS A 7 0.23 -15.87 7.82
CA HIS A 7 0.50 -14.82 6.84
C HIS A 7 0.63 -15.41 5.44
N SER A 8 -0.17 -14.90 4.52
CA SER A 8 -0.26 -15.40 3.15
C SER A 8 -0.50 -14.23 2.20
N TYR A 9 -0.13 -14.41 0.94
CA TYR A 9 -0.28 -13.40 -0.09
C TYR A 9 -0.62 -14.06 -1.43
N PHE A 10 -1.30 -13.31 -2.28
CA PHE A 10 -1.48 -13.68 -3.68
C PHE A 10 -0.36 -13.04 -4.50
N ARG A 11 0.28 -13.84 -5.36
CA ARG A 11 1.28 -13.37 -6.30
C ARG A 11 0.79 -13.62 -7.72
N ILE A 12 0.61 -12.55 -8.47
CA ILE A 12 0.55 -12.58 -9.92
C ILE A 12 1.98 -12.55 -10.47
N GLY A 13 2.18 -13.11 -11.68
CA GLY A 13 3.43 -12.99 -12.41
C GLY A 13 3.71 -11.55 -12.84
N ASP A 14 4.28 -11.36 -14.02
CA ASP A 14 4.50 -10.01 -14.51
C ASP A 14 3.19 -9.39 -15.01
N LEU A 15 2.95 -8.15 -14.58
CA LEU A 15 1.83 -7.33 -15.01
C LEU A 15 2.36 -5.93 -15.32
N ASP A 16 2.36 -5.60 -16.60
CA ASP A 16 2.79 -4.29 -17.08
C ASP A 16 1.61 -3.33 -17.15
N ILE A 17 1.77 -2.18 -16.50
CA ILE A 17 0.78 -1.11 -16.49
C ILE A 17 1.43 0.10 -17.16
N PRO A 18 1.09 0.41 -18.43
CA PRO A 18 1.68 1.54 -19.14
C PRO A 18 1.07 2.88 -18.68
N GLY A 19 1.78 3.97 -18.97
CA GLY A 19 1.33 5.33 -18.71
C GLY A 19 2.00 5.98 -17.50
N ASN A 20 1.57 7.20 -17.18
CA ASN A 20 2.11 7.99 -16.07
C ASN A 20 1.07 8.24 -14.97
N ARG A 21 -0.05 7.50 -14.95
CA ARG A 21 -1.10 7.63 -13.95
C ARG A 21 -1.51 6.26 -13.46
N ILE A 22 -1.73 6.12 -12.16
CA ILE A 22 -2.18 4.87 -11.56
C ILE A 22 -3.03 5.15 -10.33
N THR A 23 -4.11 4.39 -10.17
CA THR A 23 -4.89 4.30 -8.94
C THR A 23 -4.89 2.85 -8.48
N ILE A 24 -4.57 2.63 -7.21
CA ILE A 24 -4.64 1.32 -6.56
C ILE A 24 -5.50 1.50 -5.33
N GLU A 25 -6.53 0.67 -5.19
CA GLU A 25 -7.45 0.73 -4.07
C GLU A 25 -7.76 -0.66 -3.51
N ALA A 26 -8.07 -0.72 -2.22
CA ALA A 26 -8.41 -1.95 -1.54
C ALA A 26 -9.35 -1.71 -0.37
N ASN A 27 -10.17 -2.71 -0.06
CA ASN A 27 -10.85 -2.80 1.24
C ASN A 27 -9.99 -3.67 2.16
N ILE A 28 -9.61 -3.12 3.31
CA ILE A 28 -8.76 -3.81 4.28
C ILE A 28 -9.45 -3.96 5.63
N ASN A 29 -9.09 -5.02 6.34
CA ASN A 29 -9.40 -5.23 7.75
C ASN A 29 -8.16 -5.83 8.42
N ARG A 30 -7.52 -5.07 9.31
CA ARG A 30 -6.35 -5.54 10.05
C ARG A 30 -6.81 -6.18 11.35
N THR A 31 -6.41 -7.42 11.59
CA THR A 31 -6.85 -8.19 12.76
C THR A 31 -5.86 -8.17 13.93
N GLN A 32 -4.66 -7.62 13.74
CA GLN A 32 -3.61 -7.51 14.77
C GLN A 32 -2.93 -6.14 14.71
N PRO A 33 -2.55 -5.52 15.84
CA PRO A 33 -1.80 -4.26 15.82
C PRO A 33 -0.46 -4.42 15.08
N TYR A 34 -0.01 -3.37 14.41
CA TYR A 34 1.40 -3.29 13.96
C TYR A 34 2.21 -2.52 15.00
N LEU A 35 3.50 -2.84 15.09
CA LEU A 35 4.44 -2.10 15.93
C LEU A 35 5.28 -1.17 15.02
N PRO A 36 5.07 0.15 15.09
CA PRO A 36 5.92 1.12 14.39
C PRO A 36 7.38 0.95 14.82
N GLY A 37 8.32 0.98 13.87
CA GLY A 37 9.76 0.90 14.16
C GLY A 37 10.27 -0.48 14.60
N GLY A 38 9.43 -1.52 14.62
CA GLY A 38 9.80 -2.89 14.98
C GLY A 38 10.65 -3.63 13.93
N GLY A 39 11.11 -2.96 12.86
CA GLY A 39 11.78 -3.57 11.70
C GLY A 39 10.82 -3.94 10.56
N ASN A 40 11.39 -4.47 9.47
CA ASN A 40 10.76 -4.67 8.15
C ASN A 40 9.30 -5.20 8.22
N ASN A 41 8.39 -4.52 7.51
CA ASN A 41 7.11 -5.06 7.03
C ASN A 41 6.06 -5.48 8.08
N THR A 42 6.09 -4.95 9.30
CA THR A 42 5.05 -5.25 10.30
C THR A 42 3.68 -4.67 9.96
N GLU A 43 3.64 -3.66 9.09
CA GLU A 43 2.39 -3.02 8.65
C GLU A 43 1.58 -3.89 7.68
N GLY A 44 2.26 -4.73 6.88
CA GLY A 44 1.70 -5.54 5.81
C GLY A 44 1.50 -4.74 4.51
N ASP A 45 2.11 -5.22 3.42
CA ASP A 45 1.86 -4.67 2.09
C ASP A 45 0.49 -5.15 1.58
N VAL A 46 -0.36 -4.23 1.12
CA VAL A 46 -1.72 -4.56 0.66
C VAL A 46 -1.71 -4.88 -0.83
N VAL A 47 -1.09 -4.01 -1.63
CA VAL A 47 -0.84 -4.23 -3.06
C VAL A 47 0.52 -3.63 -3.39
N SER A 48 1.39 -4.40 -4.05
CA SER A 48 2.72 -3.92 -4.39
C SER A 48 3.28 -4.53 -5.66
N LYS A 49 4.09 -3.73 -6.36
CA LYS A 49 5.09 -4.17 -7.35
C LYS A 49 6.37 -3.47 -6.95
N HIS A 50 7.19 -4.16 -6.17
CA HIS A 50 8.50 -3.67 -5.72
C HIS A 50 9.46 -4.85 -5.64
N THR A 51 10.76 -4.57 -5.74
CA THR A 51 11.81 -5.59 -5.56
C THR A 51 12.56 -5.39 -4.25
N ASP A 52 12.73 -4.13 -3.84
CA ASP A 52 13.35 -3.73 -2.58
C ASP A 52 12.92 -2.29 -2.24
N PRO A 53 13.31 -1.74 -1.06
CA PRO A 53 12.95 -0.38 -0.68
C PRO A 53 13.49 0.73 -1.60
N THR A 54 14.49 0.43 -2.44
CA THR A 54 15.06 1.38 -3.42
C THR A 54 14.38 1.31 -4.79
N ASN A 55 13.61 0.23 -5.04
CA ASN A 55 12.88 0.00 -6.29
C ASN A 55 11.43 -0.39 -6.00
N VAL A 56 10.60 0.64 -5.83
CA VAL A 56 9.18 0.54 -5.54
C VAL A 56 8.39 1.08 -6.73
N ASN A 57 8.00 0.23 -7.68
CA ASN A 57 7.15 0.70 -8.78
C ASN A 57 5.84 1.29 -8.25
N TYR A 58 5.20 0.58 -7.31
CA TYR A 58 4.14 1.10 -6.45
C TYR A 58 3.99 0.20 -5.21
N LEU A 59 3.59 0.81 -4.09
CA LEU A 59 3.27 0.12 -2.85
C LEU A 59 2.14 0.84 -2.13
N LEU A 60 1.02 0.15 -1.96
CA LEU A 60 -0.09 0.55 -1.10
C LEU A 60 0.02 -0.21 0.23
N ARG A 61 0.05 0.55 1.32
CA ARG A 61 0.01 0.04 2.69
C ARG A 61 -1.18 0.64 3.45
N PRO A 62 -1.58 0.07 4.60
CA PRO A 62 -2.72 0.52 5.37
C PRO A 62 -2.73 2.00 5.78
N ASN A 63 -1.56 2.62 6.00
CA ASN A 63 -1.47 4.00 6.48
C ASN A 63 -0.73 4.96 5.52
N HIS A 64 -0.13 4.47 4.43
CA HIS A 64 0.59 5.30 3.47
C HIS A 64 0.78 4.58 2.13
N ALA A 65 1.35 5.29 1.16
CA ALA A 65 1.72 4.74 -0.14
C ALA A 65 3.08 5.26 -0.61
N TYR A 66 3.77 4.45 -1.42
CA TYR A 66 5.07 4.76 -2.02
C TYR A 66 5.07 4.51 -3.53
N ILE A 67 5.80 5.34 -4.28
CA ILE A 67 6.02 5.20 -5.73
C ILE A 67 7.43 5.65 -6.12
N THR A 68 8.08 4.90 -7.01
CA THR A 68 9.31 5.30 -7.69
C THR A 68 8.94 5.62 -9.13
N THR A 69 9.30 6.82 -9.55
CA THR A 69 9.11 7.32 -10.91
C THR A 69 10.46 7.64 -11.54
N THR A 70 10.47 8.11 -12.78
CA THR A 70 11.68 8.67 -13.41
C THR A 70 12.24 9.88 -12.66
N ASN A 71 11.45 10.55 -11.83
CA ASN A 71 11.85 11.70 -11.02
C ASN A 71 12.29 11.30 -9.60
N GLY A 72 12.38 10.00 -9.30
CA GLY A 72 12.80 9.48 -8.00
C GLY A 72 11.66 8.87 -7.19
N PHE A 73 11.97 8.61 -5.92
CA PHE A 73 11.07 8.00 -4.94
C PHE A 73 10.21 9.06 -4.24
N PHE A 74 8.93 8.73 -4.05
CA PHE A 74 7.98 9.55 -3.31
C PHE A 74 7.19 8.67 -2.34
N GLY A 75 6.94 9.20 -1.15
CA GLY A 75 6.05 8.58 -0.17
C GLY A 75 5.09 9.60 0.43
N THR A 76 3.89 9.14 0.73
CA THR A 76 2.94 9.95 1.51
C THR A 76 3.37 9.96 2.98
N PRO A 77 3.06 11.03 3.72
CA PRO A 77 3.25 11.02 5.17
C PRO A 77 2.38 9.93 5.81
N ASP A 78 2.81 9.45 6.98
CA ASP A 78 1.98 8.58 7.81
C ASP A 78 0.74 9.33 8.29
N ILE A 79 -0.41 8.66 8.27
CA ILE A 79 -1.66 9.16 8.86
C ILE A 79 -1.93 8.47 10.20
N CYS A 80 -2.99 8.89 10.89
CA CYS A 80 -3.37 8.24 12.15
C CYS A 80 -3.68 6.74 11.96
N ASP A 81 -3.26 5.94 12.94
CA ASP A 81 -3.33 4.48 12.86
C ASP A 81 -4.76 3.96 12.64
N ILE A 82 -4.84 2.80 11.99
CA ILE A 82 -6.10 2.06 11.88
C ILE A 82 -6.43 1.30 13.17
N GLU A 83 -7.71 1.24 13.49
CA GLU A 83 -8.25 0.38 14.54
C GLU A 83 -8.28 -1.07 14.02
N VAL A 84 -7.96 -2.03 14.89
CA VAL A 84 -8.06 -3.46 14.55
C VAL A 84 -9.52 -3.89 14.41
N ASN A 85 -9.78 -4.87 13.54
CA ASN A 85 -11.10 -5.44 13.24
C ASN A 85 -12.10 -4.43 12.64
N LYS A 86 -11.61 -3.34 12.07
CA LYS A 86 -12.42 -2.33 11.37
C LYS A 86 -12.10 -2.32 9.87
N ASN A 87 -13.16 -2.15 9.07
CA ASN A 87 -13.03 -2.06 7.62
C ASN A 87 -12.66 -0.64 7.21
N TYR A 88 -11.66 -0.53 6.35
CA TYR A 88 -11.28 0.73 5.70
C TYR A 88 -11.20 0.52 4.20
N HIS A 89 -11.67 1.51 3.45
CA HIS A 89 -11.28 1.68 2.06
C HIS A 89 -10.02 2.53 2.01
N ILE A 90 -9.00 2.07 1.32
CA ILE A 90 -7.75 2.81 1.13
C ILE A 90 -7.43 2.92 -0.35
N ALA A 91 -6.84 4.03 -0.76
CA ALA A 91 -6.40 4.23 -2.12
C ALA A 91 -5.09 5.01 -2.22
N MET A 92 -4.23 4.57 -3.12
CA MET A 92 -3.08 5.29 -3.64
C MET A 92 -3.47 5.86 -5.01
N VAL A 93 -3.26 7.17 -5.20
CA VAL A 93 -3.50 7.83 -6.50
C VAL A 93 -2.25 8.60 -6.91
N TYR A 94 -1.69 8.24 -8.06
CA TYR A 94 -0.68 9.02 -8.73
C TYR A 94 -1.24 9.57 -10.05
N ASP A 95 -1.31 10.90 -10.15
CA ASP A 95 -1.93 11.60 -11.29
C ASP A 95 -0.93 12.02 -12.40
N GLY A 96 0.31 11.56 -12.30
CA GLY A 96 1.42 11.94 -13.17
C GLY A 96 2.26 13.10 -12.66
N ALA A 97 1.87 13.70 -11.53
CA ALA A 97 2.64 14.75 -10.87
C ALA A 97 2.72 14.52 -9.35
N THR A 98 1.62 14.13 -8.73
CA THR A 98 1.51 14.02 -7.27
C THR A 98 1.03 12.65 -6.84
N LEU A 99 1.61 12.16 -5.74
CA LEU A 99 1.17 10.96 -5.03
C LEU A 99 0.25 11.35 -3.88
N LYS A 100 -0.93 10.74 -3.80
CA LYS A 100 -1.94 10.96 -2.76
C LYS A 100 -2.37 9.64 -2.15
N PHE A 101 -2.63 9.65 -0.85
CA PHE A 101 -3.20 8.53 -0.10
C PHE A 101 -4.58 8.95 0.37
N TYR A 102 -5.59 8.09 0.19
CA TYR A 102 -6.94 8.31 0.67
C TYR A 102 -7.35 7.20 1.61
N ARG A 103 -8.07 7.54 2.68
CA ARG A 103 -8.76 6.58 3.54
C ARG A 103 -10.22 6.96 3.69
N ASN A 104 -11.11 6.02 3.35
CA ASN A 104 -12.56 6.24 3.31
C ASN A 104 -12.95 7.48 2.49
N GLY A 105 -12.23 7.74 1.40
CA GLY A 105 -12.44 8.89 0.51
C GLY A 105 -11.84 10.22 0.98
N PHE A 106 -11.17 10.27 2.13
CA PHE A 106 -10.51 11.48 2.64
C PHE A 106 -9.01 11.44 2.37
N LEU A 107 -8.47 12.55 1.86
CA LEU A 107 -7.04 12.80 1.66
C LEU A 107 -6.31 12.93 3.01
#